data_AF-A0A7W3XZ80-F1
#
_entry.id   AF-A0A7W3XZ80-F1
#
_cell.length_a   1.000
_cell.length_b   1.000
_cell.length_c   1.000
_cell.angle_alpha   90.00
_cell.angle_beta   90.00
_cell.angle_gamma   90.00
#
_symmetry.space_group_name_H-M   'P 1'
#
loop_
_entity.id
_entity.type
_entity.pdbx_description
1 polymer ?
#
loop_
_entity_poly.entity_id
_entity_poly.type
_entity_poly.pdbx_seq_one_letter_code
_entity_poly.pdbx_strand_id
1 'polypeptide(L)'
;MPDLARPGTDRPEGVPDAPAPGVRSRGVVLRAPGGLSLRVHPRGALVLPLLVLAALGTAVVLVGTGDYPLTPAEVIAVLTGGGTPGQRFVIHELRLPRALLALLVGAALGLAGAVFQTVSRNPLGSPDIIGFTQGAGAGALTVIVVFGG
;
A
#
# COMPACT_ATOMS: atom_id res chain seq x y z
N MET A 1 -40.72 67.03 11.92
CA MET A 1 -39.30 66.61 11.97
C MET A 1 -39.00 66.13 13.37
N PRO A 2 -38.28 65.03 13.62
CA PRO A 2 -37.66 64.03 12.73
C PRO A 2 -38.24 62.60 12.97
N ASP A 3 -38.68 61.86 11.95
CA ASP A 3 -37.90 60.91 11.15
C ASP A 3 -36.95 59.99 11.94
N LEU A 4 -37.46 58.80 12.27
CA LEU A 4 -36.73 57.69 12.88
C LEU A 4 -35.78 57.11 11.82
N ALA A 5 -34.54 57.59 11.85
CA ALA A 5 -33.43 57.07 11.09
C ALA A 5 -33.34 55.53 11.22
N ARG A 6 -33.65 54.83 10.13
CA ARG A 6 -33.27 53.43 9.96
C ARG A 6 -31.74 53.36 9.95
N PRO A 7 -31.10 52.52 10.77
CA PRO A 7 -29.66 52.31 10.65
C PRO A 7 -29.37 51.71 9.27
N GLY A 8 -28.60 52.46 8.48
CA GLY A 8 -28.19 52.10 7.13
C GLY A 8 -27.45 50.76 7.14
N THR A 9 -27.99 49.80 6.40
CA THR A 9 -27.28 48.60 5.99
C THR A 9 -26.32 48.97 4.86
N ASP A 10 -25.30 49.75 5.17
CA ASP A 10 -24.19 50.02 4.25
C ASP A 10 -23.23 48.83 4.31
N ARG A 11 -23.67 47.70 3.75
CA ARG A 11 -22.69 46.75 3.22
C ARG A 11 -22.08 47.43 2.01
N PRO A 12 -20.76 47.58 1.90
CA PRO A 12 -20.14 48.05 0.67
C PRO A 12 -20.45 47.02 -0.44
N GLU A 13 -21.50 47.31 -1.22
CA GLU A 13 -21.83 46.61 -2.45
C GLU A 13 -20.76 46.94 -3.48
N GLY A 14 -19.74 46.08 -3.58
CA GLY A 14 -18.70 46.27 -4.59
C GLY A 14 -17.30 45.82 -4.21
N VAL A 15 -17.10 44.99 -3.19
CA VAL A 15 -15.87 44.17 -3.16
C VAL A 15 -16.10 43.03 -4.15
N PRO A 16 -15.40 42.97 -5.30
CA PRO A 16 -15.41 41.77 -6.11
C PRO A 16 -14.91 40.64 -5.21
N ASP A 17 -15.70 39.59 -5.03
CA ASP A 17 -15.26 38.40 -4.33
C ASP A 17 -13.93 37.95 -4.96
N ALA A 18 -12.83 38.20 -4.25
CA ALA A 18 -11.52 37.77 -4.69
C ALA A 18 -11.64 36.26 -4.91
N PRO A 19 -11.25 35.74 -6.09
CA PRO A 19 -11.41 34.32 -6.36
C PRO A 19 -10.74 33.55 -5.23
N ALA A 20 -11.55 32.80 -4.49
CA ALA A 20 -11.10 32.02 -3.34
C ALA A 20 -9.84 31.27 -3.75
N PRO A 21 -8.72 31.36 -3.00
CA PRO A 21 -7.45 30.77 -3.40
C PRO A 21 -7.68 29.29 -3.69
N GLY A 22 -7.65 28.98 -4.99
CA GLY A 22 -8.02 27.67 -5.49
C GLY A 22 -7.24 26.62 -4.73
N VAL A 23 -7.97 25.68 -4.10
CA VAL A 23 -7.39 24.49 -3.50
C VAL A 23 -6.65 23.79 -4.63
N ARG A 24 -5.33 24.02 -4.68
CA ARG A 24 -4.41 23.48 -5.69
C ARG A 24 -4.37 21.97 -5.52
N SER A 25 -5.36 21.30 -6.08
CA SER A 25 -5.41 19.85 -6.22
C SER A 25 -4.30 19.47 -7.20
N ARG A 26 -3.09 19.25 -6.66
CA ARG A 26 -1.88 18.77 -7.36
C ARG A 26 -2.04 17.30 -7.79
N GLY A 27 -3.13 16.99 -8.48
CA GLY A 27 -3.33 15.74 -9.20
C GLY A 27 -3.13 16.03 -10.68
N VAL A 28 -2.11 15.43 -11.30
CA VAL A 28 -1.97 15.49 -12.75
C VAL A 28 -3.05 14.56 -13.32
N VAL A 29 -4.00 15.13 -14.04
CA VAL A 29 -5.04 14.35 -14.71
C VAL A 29 -4.46 13.88 -16.05
N LEU A 30 -4.00 12.63 -16.09
CA LEU A 30 -3.60 11.99 -17.34
C LEU A 30 -4.87 11.50 -18.03
N ARG A 31 -5.22 12.14 -19.15
CA ARG A 31 -6.28 11.66 -20.06
C ARG A 31 -5.64 10.75 -21.10
N ALA A 32 -5.94 9.47 -21.03
CA ALA A 32 -5.55 8.50 -22.07
C ALA A 32 -6.48 8.63 -23.29
N PRO A 33 -6.02 8.27 -24.51
CA PRO A 33 -6.77 8.41 -25.76
C PRO A 33 -7.86 7.34 -25.92
N GLY A 34 -8.77 7.27 -24.94
CA GLY A 34 -9.90 6.34 -24.87
C GLY A 34 -10.93 6.70 -23.79
N GLY A 35 -10.94 7.95 -23.30
CA GLY A 35 -11.89 8.42 -22.28
C GLY A 35 -11.50 8.15 -20.83
N LEU A 36 -10.40 7.43 -20.58
CA LEU A 36 -9.87 7.22 -19.23
C LEU A 36 -9.17 8.49 -18.71
N SER A 37 -9.69 9.04 -17.61
CA SER A 37 -9.11 10.16 -16.88
C SER A 37 -8.51 9.66 -15.56
N LEU A 38 -7.21 9.35 -15.54
CA LEU A 38 -6.51 8.96 -14.31
C LEU A 38 -5.96 10.21 -13.60
N ARG A 39 -6.33 10.39 -12.32
CA ARG A 39 -5.68 11.36 -11.43
C ARG A 39 -4.44 10.71 -10.84
N VAL A 40 -3.29 11.06 -11.39
CA VAL A 40 -2.01 10.50 -10.95
C VAL A 40 -1.35 11.47 -9.98
N HIS A 41 -1.12 11.02 -8.75
CA HIS A 41 -0.26 11.74 -7.82
C HIS A 41 1.20 11.42 -8.16
N PRO A 42 2.04 12.44 -8.45
CA PRO A 42 3.41 12.22 -8.93
C PRO A 42 4.27 11.45 -7.92
N ARG A 43 3.98 11.59 -6.63
CA ARG A 43 4.63 10.81 -5.56
C ARG A 43 4.26 9.32 -5.64
N GLY A 44 2.98 9.00 -5.78
CA GLY A 44 2.53 7.60 -5.87
C GLY A 44 3.04 6.89 -7.12
N ALA A 45 3.10 7.61 -8.24
CA ALA A 45 3.61 7.08 -9.51
C ALA A 45 5.09 6.69 -9.48
N LEU A 46 5.87 7.31 -8.60
CA LEU A 46 7.31 7.05 -8.46
C LEU A 46 7.61 6.08 -7.30
N VAL A 47 6.88 6.21 -6.19
CA VAL A 47 7.07 5.36 -5.00
C VAL A 47 6.63 3.92 -5.25
N LEU A 48 5.53 3.69 -5.98
CA LEU A 48 5.03 2.34 -6.26
C LEU A 48 6.04 1.47 -7.04
N PRO A 49 6.58 1.88 -8.20
CA PRO A 49 7.57 1.06 -8.91
C PRO A 49 8.86 0.88 -8.10
N LEU A 50 9.27 1.88 -7.32
CA LEU A 50 10.43 1.76 -6.43
C LEU A 50 10.22 0.68 -5.35
N LEU A 51 9.04 0.66 -4.71
CA LEU A 51 8.69 -0.35 -3.70
C LEU A 51 8.58 -1.74 -4.32
N VAL A 52 8.04 -1.87 -5.53
CA VAL A 52 7.98 -3.14 -6.26
C VAL A 52 9.38 -3.64 -6.59
N LEU A 53 10.27 -2.78 -7.09
CA LEU A 53 11.66 -3.14 -7.36
C LEU A 53 12.40 -3.55 -6.08
N ALA A 54 12.20 -2.82 -4.99
CA ALA A 54 12.78 -3.16 -3.69
C ALA A 54 12.27 -4.51 -3.17
N ALA A 55 10.97 -4.79 -3.30
CA ALA A 55 10.35 -6.06 -2.91
C ALA A 55 10.84 -7.24 -3.76
N LEU A 56 11.00 -7.05 -5.07
CA LEU A 56 11.59 -8.06 -5.96
C LEU A 56 13.07 -8.28 -5.63
N GLY A 57 13.83 -7.21 -5.39
CA GLY A 57 15.24 -7.30 -5.01
C GLY A 57 15.44 -8.07 -3.70
N THR A 58 14.64 -7.78 -2.68
CA THR A 58 14.68 -8.52 -1.41
C THR A 58 14.20 -9.95 -1.57
N ALA A 59 13.22 -10.24 -2.42
CA ALA A 59 12.81 -11.61 -2.74
C ALA A 59 13.95 -12.41 -3.41
N VAL A 60 14.68 -11.80 -4.34
CA VAL A 60 15.87 -12.43 -4.97
C VAL A 60 16.95 -12.69 -3.93
N VAL A 61 17.22 -11.72 -3.04
CA VAL A 61 18.16 -11.92 -1.93
C VAL A 61 17.70 -13.06 -1.04
N LEU A 62 16.43 -13.09 -0.62
CA LEU A 62 15.86 -14.14 0.25
C LEU A 62 15.93 -15.53 -0.39
N VAL A 63 15.78 -15.61 -1.72
CA VAL A 63 15.92 -16.87 -2.47
C VAL A 63 17.40 -17.24 -2.62
N GLY A 64 18.32 -16.28 -2.66
CA GLY A 64 19.77 -16.50 -2.74
C GLY A 64 20.45 -16.79 -1.40
N THR A 65 19.98 -16.21 -0.29
CA THR A 65 20.51 -16.45 1.05
C THR A 65 19.93 -17.72 1.67
N GLY A 66 20.73 -18.77 1.68
CA GLY A 66 20.51 -19.97 2.49
C GLY A 66 21.70 -20.93 2.35
N ASP A 67 21.64 -22.09 3.02
CA ASP A 67 22.79 -22.99 3.24
C ASP A 67 23.51 -23.49 1.97
N TYR A 68 22.89 -23.33 0.80
CA TYR A 68 23.53 -23.40 -0.50
C TYR A 68 23.57 -22.00 -1.13
N PRO A 69 24.74 -21.36 -1.25
CA PRO A 69 24.86 -20.11 -1.99
C PRO A 69 24.58 -20.38 -3.46
N LEU A 70 23.45 -19.89 -3.94
CA LEU A 70 23.08 -19.95 -5.36
C LEU A 70 23.27 -18.56 -5.95
N THR A 71 23.99 -18.50 -7.05
CA THR A 71 24.13 -17.26 -7.82
C THR A 71 22.77 -16.88 -8.42
N PRO A 72 22.50 -15.57 -8.66
CA PRO A 72 21.25 -15.13 -9.27
C PRO A 72 20.97 -15.79 -10.63
N ALA A 73 22.03 -16.11 -11.37
CA ALA A 73 21.96 -16.85 -12.63
C ALA A 73 21.48 -18.29 -12.45
N GLU A 74 21.90 -18.97 -11.39
CA GLU A 74 21.45 -20.33 -11.05
C GLU A 74 19.99 -20.33 -10.58
N VAL A 75 19.53 -19.30 -9.87
CA VAL A 75 18.11 -19.14 -9.51
C VAL A 75 17.24 -19.03 -10.76
N ILE A 76 17.63 -18.19 -11.73
CA ILE A 76 16.92 -18.06 -13.00
C ILE A 76 16.96 -19.39 -13.76
N ALA A 77 18.13 -20.04 -13.84
CA ALA A 77 18.28 -21.32 -14.52
C ALA A 77 17.36 -22.41 -13.91
N VAL A 78 17.29 -22.50 -12.58
CA VAL A 78 16.41 -23.42 -11.86
C VAL A 78 14.93 -23.10 -12.11
N LEU A 79 14.55 -21.81 -12.08
CA LEU A 79 13.18 -21.38 -12.39
C LEU A 79 12.78 -21.68 -13.85
N THR A 80 13.73 -21.69 -14.78
CA THR A 80 13.52 -22.06 -16.19
C THR A 80 13.62 -23.57 -16.48
N GLY A 81 13.76 -24.41 -15.45
CA GLY A 81 13.76 -25.88 -15.56
C GLY A 81 15.11 -26.57 -15.43
N GLY A 82 16.20 -25.81 -15.25
CA GLY A 82 17.56 -26.31 -15.03
C GLY A 82 17.88 -26.65 -13.57
N GLY A 83 19.17 -26.86 -13.28
CA GLY A 83 19.70 -27.10 -11.94
C GLY A 83 19.58 -28.53 -11.41
N THR A 84 20.27 -28.79 -10.31
CA THR A 84 20.28 -30.11 -9.66
C THR A 84 18.93 -30.44 -8.99
N PRO A 85 18.60 -31.72 -8.76
CA PRO A 85 17.37 -32.12 -8.05
C PRO A 85 17.24 -31.49 -6.65
N GLY A 86 18.34 -31.40 -5.91
CA GLY A 86 18.36 -30.76 -4.58
C GLY A 86 18.11 -29.25 -4.62
N GLN A 87 18.69 -28.54 -5.60
CA GLN A 87 18.44 -27.11 -5.80
C GLN A 87 16.97 -26.82 -6.17
N ARG A 88 16.39 -27.65 -7.04
CA ARG A 88 14.97 -27.55 -7.42
C ARG A 88 14.03 -27.74 -6.23
N PHE A 89 14.28 -28.77 -5.42
CA PHE A 89 13.49 -29.02 -4.20
C PHE A 89 13.56 -27.83 -3.23
N VAL A 90 14.76 -27.34 -2.92
CA VAL A 90 14.94 -26.20 -2.01
C VAL A 90 14.25 -24.93 -2.55
N ILE A 91 14.37 -24.64 -3.84
CA ILE A 91 13.77 -23.44 -4.43
C ILE A 91 12.25 -23.58 -4.52
N HIS A 92 11.72 -24.66 -5.08
CA HIS A 92 10.29 -24.83 -5.32
C HIS A 92 9.48 -25.13 -4.05
N GLU A 93 10.02 -25.91 -3.12
CA GLU A 93 9.25 -26.40 -1.98
C GLU A 93 9.48 -25.59 -0.70
N LEU A 94 10.63 -24.95 -0.54
CA LEU A 94 10.94 -24.17 0.68
C LEU A 94 10.98 -22.67 0.44
N ARG A 95 11.66 -22.20 -0.61
CA ARG A 95 11.95 -20.76 -0.78
C ARG A 95 10.87 -19.99 -1.53
N LEU A 96 10.39 -20.51 -2.67
CA LEU A 96 9.30 -19.91 -3.45
C LEU A 96 8.02 -19.71 -2.63
N PRO A 97 7.46 -20.74 -1.97
CA PRO A 97 6.21 -20.58 -1.21
C PRO A 97 6.37 -19.55 -0.09
N ARG A 98 7.52 -19.52 0.58
CA ARG A 98 7.81 -18.52 1.63
C ARG A 98 7.94 -17.11 1.08
N ALA A 99 8.62 -16.92 -0.05
CA ALA A 99 8.75 -15.62 -0.71
C ALA A 99 7.38 -15.09 -1.19
N LEU A 100 6.57 -15.98 -1.79
CA LEU A 100 5.19 -15.65 -2.21
C LEU A 100 4.33 -15.25 -1.01
N LEU A 101 4.35 -16.04 0.07
CA LEU A 101 3.66 -15.71 1.32
C LEU A 101 4.08 -14.34 1.86
N ALA A 102 5.39 -14.07 1.93
CA ALA A 102 5.90 -12.79 2.42
C ALA A 102 5.39 -11.59 1.58
N LEU A 103 5.40 -11.72 0.25
CA LEU A 103 4.89 -10.70 -0.66
C LEU A 103 3.39 -10.49 -0.51
N LEU A 104 2.61 -11.58 -0.49
CA LEU A 104 1.15 -11.52 -0.38
C LEU A 104 0.70 -10.96 0.97
N VAL A 105 1.29 -11.43 2.07
CA VAL A 105 0.99 -10.95 3.42
C VAL A 105 1.39 -9.48 3.56
N GLY A 106 2.58 -9.11 3.08
CA GLY A 106 3.03 -7.70 3.09
C GLY A 106 2.10 -6.78 2.30
N ALA A 107 1.65 -7.21 1.12
CA ALA A 107 0.69 -6.47 0.30
C ALA A 107 -0.67 -6.34 0.99
N ALA A 108 -1.17 -7.41 1.59
CA ALA A 108 -2.44 -7.40 2.32
C ALA A 108 -2.39 -6.48 3.55
N LEU A 109 -1.30 -6.51 4.34
CA LEU A 109 -1.11 -5.62 5.48
C LEU A 109 -0.98 -4.15 5.06
N GLY A 110 -0.24 -3.88 3.98
CA GLY A 110 -0.13 -2.53 3.41
C GLY A 110 -1.49 -1.98 2.95
N LEU A 111 -2.28 -2.80 2.26
CA LEU A 111 -3.64 -2.44 1.83
C LEU A 111 -4.58 -2.22 3.03
N ALA A 112 -4.56 -3.12 4.01
CA ALA A 112 -5.37 -2.98 5.23
C ALA A 112 -5.04 -1.68 5.98
N GLY A 113 -3.74 -1.34 6.10
CA GLY A 113 -3.30 -0.07 6.69
C GLY A 113 -3.80 1.15 5.90
N ALA A 114 -3.66 1.14 4.58
CA ALA A 114 -4.12 2.23 3.72
C ALA A 114 -5.65 2.45 3.79
N VAL A 115 -6.42 1.36 3.79
CA VAL A 115 -7.88 1.41 3.96
C VAL A 115 -8.24 1.95 5.34
N PHE A 116 -7.60 1.46 6.40
CA PHE A 116 -7.85 1.93 7.76
C PHE A 116 -7.54 3.42 7.94
N GLN A 117 -6.40 3.88 7.44
CA GLN A 117 -6.01 5.29 7.46
C GLN A 117 -7.00 6.17 6.70
N THR A 118 -7.56 5.67 5.59
CA THR A 118 -8.57 6.38 4.79
C THR A 118 -9.92 6.47 5.52
N VAL A 119 -10.38 5.37 6.12
CA VAL A 119 -11.66 5.31 6.85
C VAL A 119 -11.61 6.12 8.15
N SER A 120 -10.54 5.95 8.93
CA SER A 120 -10.33 6.70 10.17
C SER A 120 -10.00 8.18 9.94
N ARG A 121 -9.63 8.55 8.71
CA ARG A 121 -9.07 9.86 8.34
C ARG A 121 -7.89 10.26 9.25
N ASN A 122 -7.18 9.27 9.80
CA ASN A 122 -6.04 9.44 10.68
C ASN A 122 -4.81 8.75 10.08
N PRO A 123 -3.83 9.50 9.56
CA PRO A 123 -2.61 8.93 8.98
C PRO A 123 -1.71 8.23 10.01
N LEU A 124 -1.99 8.37 11.32
CA LEU A 124 -1.32 7.64 12.41
C LEU A 124 -2.09 6.40 12.88
N GLY A 125 -3.26 6.12 12.29
CA GLY A 125 -4.06 4.94 12.62
C GLY A 125 -3.38 3.65 12.14
N SER A 126 -3.13 2.71 13.05
CA SER A 126 -2.71 1.34 12.72
C SER A 126 -3.91 0.38 12.75
N PRO A 127 -4.03 -0.55 11.78
CA PRO A 127 -5.09 -1.58 11.77
C PRO A 127 -5.05 -2.52 13.00
N ASP A 128 -3.95 -2.55 13.76
CA ASP A 128 -3.82 -3.36 14.98
C ASP A 128 -4.86 -3.03 16.06
N ILE A 129 -5.43 -1.82 16.02
CA ILE A 129 -6.37 -1.33 17.03
C ILE A 129 -7.75 -2.03 16.95
N ILE A 130 -8.08 -2.67 15.83
CA ILE A 130 -9.39 -3.33 15.60
C ILE A 130 -9.46 -4.74 16.23
N GLY A 131 -8.32 -5.28 16.71
CA GLY A 131 -8.29 -6.57 17.41
C GLY A 131 -8.15 -7.81 16.51
N PHE A 132 -7.91 -7.64 15.21
CA PHE A 132 -7.65 -8.76 14.27
C PHE A 132 -6.48 -9.64 14.73
N THR A 133 -5.37 -9.03 15.16
CA THR A 133 -4.16 -9.72 15.62
C THR A 133 -4.44 -10.55 16.88
N GLN A 134 -5.21 -10.00 17.82
CA GLN A 134 -5.57 -10.70 19.05
C GLN A 134 -6.57 -11.84 18.81
N GLY A 135 -7.53 -11.64 17.91
CA GLY A 135 -8.46 -12.70 17.48
C GLY A 135 -7.75 -13.85 16.76
N ALA A 136 -6.81 -13.55 15.86
CA ALA A 136 -6.01 -14.56 15.18
C ALA A 136 -5.14 -15.36 16.17
N GLY A 137 -4.50 -14.68 17.13
CA GLY A 137 -3.70 -15.34 18.17
C GLY A 137 -4.54 -16.26 19.08
N ALA A 138 -5.70 -15.79 19.53
CA ALA A 138 -6.63 -16.60 20.32
C ALA A 138 -7.14 -17.83 19.54
N GLY A 139 -7.46 -17.65 18.25
CA GLY A 139 -7.86 -18.75 17.36
C GLY A 139 -6.76 -19.79 17.17
N ALA A 140 -5.52 -19.34 16.88
CA ALA A 140 -4.37 -20.23 16.73
C ALA A 140 -4.10 -21.02 18.02
N LEU A 141 -4.12 -20.36 19.18
CA LEU A 141 -3.99 -21.02 20.48
C LEU A 141 -5.10 -22.04 20.72
N THR A 142 -6.32 -21.73 20.34
CA THR A 142 -7.46 -22.66 20.47
C THR A 142 -7.24 -23.90 19.62
N VAL A 143 -6.79 -23.75 18.36
CA VAL A 143 -6.45 -24.89 17.49
C VAL A 143 -5.35 -25.75 18.11
N ILE A 144 -4.26 -25.13 18.55
CA ILE A 144 -3.11 -25.85 19.10
C ILE A 144 -3.47 -26.60 20.39
N VAL A 145 -4.14 -25.92 21.34
CA VAL A 145 -4.39 -26.46 22.68
C VAL A 145 -5.57 -27.43 22.71
N VAL A 146 -6.64 -27.13 21.96
CA VAL A 146 -7.87 -27.93 22.00
C VAL A 146 -7.88 -29.04 20.95
N PHE A 147 -7.34 -28.77 19.76
CA PHE A 147 -7.38 -29.72 18.64
C PHE A 147 -6.04 -30.42 18.39
N GLY A 148 -4.96 -30.04 19.10
CA GLY A 148 -3.67 -30.71 19.06
C GLY A 148 -2.73 -30.29 17.92
N GLY A 149 -3.11 -29.26 17.14
CA GLY A 149 -2.34 -28.74 16.01
C GLY A 149 -2.77 -29.31 14.68
#